data_AF-A0A3M0WW09-F1
#
_entry.id   AF-A0A3M0WW09-F1
#
_cell.length_a   1.000
_cell.length_b   1.000
_cell.length_c   1.000
_cell.angle_alpha   90.00
_cell.angle_beta   90.00
_cell.angle_gamma   90.00
#
_symmetry.space_group_name_H-M   'P 1'
#
loop_
_entity.id
_entity.type
_entity.pdbx_description
1 polymer ?
#
loop_
_entity_poly.entity_id
_entity_poly.type
_entity_poly.pdbx_seq_one_letter_code
_entity_poly.pdbx_strand_id
1 'polypeptide(L)'
;MTIDCGDCHTSQEQGWQVDVTQMKFSHESTGFSLTGEHKFVDCASCHKDLVFSNVKEDCSSCHTDVHENTVGLDCARCHDPSGWVVENITNIHNQSRFPLLGPHSQADCNQCHNTVGSKVNFEPLGADCYSCHSQNYNAAKNPDHVAGNYSKDCSTCHSPDATDWSFSAVDHSFFPLVGGHAVNNCFNCHKGGQFDDTPKDCYACH
;
A
#
# COMPACT_ATOMS: atom_id res chain seq x y z
N MET A 1 3.72 25.64 -34.06
CA MET A 1 3.30 24.80 -35.18
C MET A 1 1.88 25.20 -35.53
N THR A 2 1.60 25.59 -36.77
CA THR A 2 0.25 25.91 -37.25
C THR A 2 -0.36 24.63 -37.85
N ILE A 3 -1.46 24.14 -37.27
CA ILE A 3 -2.19 22.96 -37.75
C ILE A 3 -3.26 23.43 -38.73
N ASP A 4 -3.40 22.76 -39.89
CA ASP A 4 -4.42 23.09 -40.88
C ASP A 4 -5.77 22.52 -40.47
N CYS A 5 -6.87 23.23 -40.72
CA CYS A 5 -8.22 22.76 -40.40
C CYS A 5 -8.51 21.38 -41.03
N GLY A 6 -7.97 21.12 -42.23
CA GLY A 6 -8.10 19.86 -42.96
C GLY A 6 -7.28 18.69 -42.43
N ASP A 7 -6.42 18.91 -41.42
CA ASP A 7 -5.73 17.82 -40.72
C ASP A 7 -6.66 17.06 -39.78
N CYS A 8 -7.70 17.74 -39.27
CA CYS A 8 -8.70 17.23 -38.34
C CYS A 8 -10.11 17.10 -38.93
N HIS A 9 -10.47 17.97 -39.88
CA HIS A 9 -11.80 17.99 -40.48
C HIS A 9 -11.77 17.49 -41.94
N THR A 10 -12.76 16.70 -42.33
CA THR A 10 -12.98 16.35 -43.74
C THR A 10 -13.74 17.47 -44.44
N SER A 11 -13.23 17.95 -45.58
CA SER A 11 -13.74 19.15 -46.25
C SER A 11 -14.82 18.90 -47.31
N GLN A 12 -15.62 17.84 -47.23
CA GLN A 12 -16.56 17.49 -48.30
C GLN A 12 -17.89 16.90 -47.81
N GLU A 13 -18.97 17.34 -48.49
CA GLU A 13 -20.39 16.92 -48.53
C GLU A 13 -21.17 16.59 -47.23
N GLN A 14 -20.52 16.22 -46.12
CA GLN A 14 -21.13 15.81 -44.85
C GLN A 14 -21.08 16.90 -43.76
N GLY A 15 -20.63 18.11 -44.11
CA GLY A 15 -20.46 19.22 -43.17
C GLY A 15 -19.18 19.11 -42.33
N TRP A 16 -18.98 20.04 -41.39
CA TRP A 16 -17.82 20.12 -40.47
C TRP A 16 -17.78 19.01 -39.41
N GLN A 17 -18.12 17.78 -39.80
CA GLN A 17 -18.05 16.62 -38.92
C GLN A 17 -16.62 16.07 -38.91
N VAL A 18 -16.13 15.69 -37.74
CA VAL A 18 -14.83 15.04 -37.61
C VAL A 18 -15.01 13.55 -37.83
N ASP A 19 -14.51 13.03 -38.94
CA ASP A 19 -14.35 11.59 -39.15
C ASP A 19 -12.94 11.18 -38.72
N VAL A 20 -12.85 10.59 -37.53
CA VAL A 20 -11.57 10.12 -36.95
C VAL A 20 -10.85 9.09 -37.81
N THR A 21 -11.55 8.41 -38.73
CA THR A 21 -10.94 7.44 -39.65
C THR A 21 -10.27 8.10 -40.86
N GLN A 22 -10.61 9.36 -41.14
CA GLN A 22 -10.04 10.16 -42.24
C GLN A 22 -9.15 11.31 -41.77
N MET A 23 -8.98 11.44 -40.45
CA MET A 23 -8.07 12.40 -39.83
C MET A 23 -6.63 12.10 -40.27
N LYS A 24 -5.91 13.15 -40.70
CA LYS A 24 -4.49 13.02 -41.09
C LYS A 24 -3.57 13.14 -39.89
N PHE A 25 -3.98 13.90 -38.88
CA PHE A 25 -3.26 14.05 -37.62
C PHE A 25 -3.44 12.81 -36.73
N SER A 26 -2.38 12.42 -36.01
CA SER A 26 -2.41 11.31 -35.05
C SER A 26 -1.72 11.68 -33.75
N HIS A 27 -2.39 11.44 -32.63
CA HIS A 27 -1.85 11.63 -31.29
C HIS A 27 -0.69 10.67 -30.98
N GLU A 28 -0.54 9.56 -31.71
CA GLU A 28 0.61 8.66 -31.58
C GLU A 28 1.95 9.30 -32.00
N SER A 29 1.89 10.44 -32.71
CA SER A 29 3.06 11.24 -33.06
C SER A 29 3.43 12.28 -31.98
N THR A 30 2.68 12.34 -30.90
CA THR A 30 2.85 13.29 -29.79
C THR A 30 3.36 12.57 -28.53
N GLY A 31 3.61 13.31 -27.45
CA GLY A 31 3.89 12.70 -26.14
C GLY A 31 2.65 12.09 -25.46
N PHE A 32 1.45 12.38 -25.97
CA PHE A 32 0.18 11.95 -25.38
C PHE A 32 -0.65 11.09 -26.34
N SER A 33 -0.39 9.78 -26.36
CA SER A 33 -1.23 8.82 -27.09
C SER A 33 -2.61 8.65 -26.43
N LEU A 34 -3.68 8.79 -27.22
CA LEU A 34 -5.05 8.59 -26.74
C LEU A 34 -5.32 7.10 -26.53
N THR A 35 -5.29 6.68 -25.26
CA THR A 35 -5.53 5.30 -24.83
C THR A 35 -6.70 5.22 -23.84
N GLY A 36 -7.32 4.04 -23.74
CA GLY A 36 -8.50 3.83 -22.90
C GLY A 36 -9.63 4.83 -23.17
N GLU A 37 -10.17 5.41 -22.12
CA GLU A 37 -11.29 6.35 -22.15
C GLU A 37 -10.95 7.68 -22.84
N HIS A 38 -9.67 8.07 -22.88
CA HIS A 38 -9.23 9.28 -23.60
C HIS A 38 -9.47 9.21 -25.11
N LYS A 39 -9.78 8.03 -25.68
CA LYS A 39 -10.16 7.90 -27.09
C LYS A 39 -11.54 8.48 -27.41
N PHE A 40 -12.39 8.63 -26.40
CA PHE A 40 -13.79 8.99 -26.56
C PHE A 40 -14.12 10.39 -26.04
N VAL A 41 -13.14 11.13 -25.51
CA VAL A 41 -13.35 12.49 -25.05
C VAL A 41 -13.34 13.47 -26.21
N ASP A 42 -14.22 14.48 -26.15
CA ASP A 42 -14.24 15.55 -27.14
C ASP A 42 -12.92 16.33 -27.15
N CYS A 43 -12.45 16.72 -28.33
CA CYS A 43 -11.19 17.46 -28.50
C CYS A 43 -11.14 18.74 -27.64
N ALA A 44 -12.28 19.42 -27.48
CA ALA A 44 -12.42 20.65 -26.70
C ALA A 44 -12.19 20.45 -25.18
N SER A 45 -12.28 19.21 -24.69
CA SER A 45 -12.01 18.88 -23.27
C SER A 45 -10.56 19.17 -22.90
N CYS A 46 -9.64 18.92 -23.83
CA CYS A 46 -8.20 19.16 -23.68
C CYS A 46 -7.79 20.49 -24.35
N HIS A 47 -8.30 20.76 -25.55
CA HIS A 47 -7.93 21.94 -26.36
C HIS A 47 -8.89 23.11 -26.16
N LYS A 48 -9.06 23.58 -24.91
CA LYS A 48 -10.03 24.62 -24.54
C LYS A 48 -9.86 25.94 -25.32
N ASP A 49 -8.60 26.35 -25.54
CA ASP A 49 -8.27 27.58 -26.26
C ASP A 49 -8.05 27.34 -27.76
N LEU A 50 -8.28 26.11 -28.25
CA LEU A 50 -7.98 25.66 -29.61
C LEU A 50 -6.51 25.86 -30.03
N VAL A 51 -5.61 26.02 -29.05
CA VAL A 51 -4.16 26.00 -29.23
C VAL A 51 -3.67 24.57 -29.02
N PHE A 52 -3.65 23.80 -30.10
CA PHE A 52 -3.35 22.36 -30.08
C PHE A 52 -1.93 21.99 -29.62
N SER A 53 -1.01 22.96 -29.56
CA SER A 53 0.36 22.76 -29.07
C SER A 53 0.54 23.01 -27.57
N ASN A 54 -0.51 23.44 -26.86
CA ASN A 54 -0.41 23.89 -25.47
C ASN A 54 -1.34 23.08 -24.55
N VAL A 55 -1.10 21.78 -24.46
CA VAL A 55 -1.76 20.88 -23.51
C VAL A 55 -0.67 20.15 -22.72
N LYS A 56 -0.81 20.12 -21.40
CA LYS A 56 0.09 19.36 -20.53
C LYS A 56 -0.36 17.90 -20.50
N GLU A 57 0.61 17.00 -20.39
CA GLU A 57 0.38 15.56 -20.48
C GLU A 57 0.18 14.93 -19.08
N ASP A 58 0.53 15.65 -18.01
CA ASP A 58 0.37 15.20 -16.63
C ASP A 58 -1.11 15.05 -16.25
N CYS A 59 -1.48 13.95 -15.59
CA CYS A 59 -2.86 13.65 -15.21
C CYS A 59 -3.51 14.79 -14.42
N SER A 60 -2.77 15.39 -13.48
CA SER A 60 -3.24 16.47 -12.60
C SER A 60 -3.48 17.80 -13.31
N SER A 61 -3.02 17.95 -14.56
CA SER A 61 -3.29 19.15 -15.35
C SER A 61 -4.74 19.22 -15.84
N CYS A 62 -5.41 18.06 -15.91
CA CYS A 62 -6.80 17.92 -16.36
C CYS A 62 -7.70 17.34 -15.26
N HIS A 63 -7.21 16.38 -14.48
CA HIS A 63 -7.97 15.70 -13.43
C HIS A 63 -7.68 16.29 -12.07
N THR A 64 -8.74 16.52 -11.29
CA THR A 64 -8.61 16.96 -9.90
C THR A 64 -8.31 15.76 -9.02
N ASP A 65 -7.33 15.91 -8.13
CA ASP A 65 -7.01 14.90 -7.14
C ASP A 65 -8.13 14.79 -6.09
N VAL A 66 -8.76 13.62 -6.04
CA VAL A 66 -9.80 13.28 -5.06
C VAL A 66 -9.24 12.68 -3.79
N HIS A 67 -7.94 12.35 -3.79
CA HIS A 67 -7.25 11.75 -2.65
C HIS A 67 -6.61 12.79 -1.74
N GLU A 68 -6.77 14.09 -2.02
CA GLU A 68 -6.27 15.18 -1.17
C GLU A 68 -4.77 15.05 -0.85
N ASN A 69 -4.00 14.57 -1.84
CA ASN A 69 -2.56 14.36 -1.80
C ASN A 69 -2.08 13.26 -0.84
N THR A 70 -2.97 12.42 -0.29
CA THR A 70 -2.56 11.39 0.69
C THR A 70 -1.84 10.20 0.06
N VAL A 71 -2.04 9.96 -1.24
CA VAL A 71 -1.37 8.89 -2.00
C VAL A 71 -0.32 9.44 -3.00
N GLY A 72 -0.09 10.76 -2.97
CA GLY A 72 0.77 11.46 -3.92
C GLY A 72 0.10 11.76 -5.27
N LEU A 73 0.83 12.45 -6.15
CA LEU A 73 0.33 12.93 -7.46
C LEU A 73 0.75 12.06 -8.65
N ASP A 74 1.43 10.94 -8.40
CA ASP A 74 1.77 9.96 -9.43
C ASP A 74 0.56 9.03 -9.68
N CYS A 75 -0.44 9.57 -10.38
CA CYS A 75 -1.71 8.88 -10.64
C CYS A 75 -1.52 7.53 -11.34
N ALA A 76 -0.54 7.46 -12.25
CA ALA A 76 -0.24 6.30 -13.09
C ALA A 76 0.29 5.09 -12.29
N ARG A 77 0.64 5.29 -11.02
CA ARG A 77 1.02 4.19 -10.11
C ARG A 77 -0.16 3.27 -9.78
N CYS A 78 -1.39 3.78 -9.81
CA CYS A 78 -2.58 3.04 -9.41
C CYS A 78 -3.68 3.06 -10.48
N HIS A 79 -3.83 4.18 -11.19
CA HIS A 79 -4.83 4.35 -12.22
C HIS A 79 -4.20 4.25 -13.61
N ASP A 80 -5.00 3.83 -14.57
CA ASP A 80 -4.60 3.81 -15.97
C ASP A 80 -5.70 4.41 -16.86
N PRO A 81 -5.39 4.76 -18.11
CA PRO A 81 -6.35 5.40 -19.01
C PRO A 81 -7.65 4.60 -19.27
N SER A 82 -7.71 3.31 -18.95
CA SER A 82 -8.94 2.50 -19.05
C SER A 82 -9.96 2.81 -17.95
N GLY A 83 -9.56 3.42 -16.83
CA GLY A 83 -10.48 3.82 -15.78
C GLY A 83 -9.84 4.14 -14.43
N TRP A 84 -10.64 4.74 -13.55
CA TRP A 84 -10.21 5.11 -12.18
C TRP A 84 -10.37 3.99 -11.17
N VAL A 85 -10.99 2.87 -11.53
CA VAL A 85 -11.23 1.75 -10.61
C VAL A 85 -9.95 0.94 -10.45
N VAL A 86 -9.52 0.75 -9.21
CA VAL A 86 -8.32 -0.05 -8.86
C VAL A 86 -8.77 -1.40 -8.34
N GLU A 87 -8.70 -2.44 -9.17
CA GLU A 87 -9.12 -3.80 -8.79
C GLU A 87 -8.01 -4.59 -8.08
N ASN A 88 -6.75 -4.20 -8.26
CA ASN A 88 -5.56 -4.91 -7.79
C ASN A 88 -4.96 -4.33 -6.49
N ILE A 89 -5.76 -3.70 -5.65
CA ILE A 89 -5.28 -2.97 -4.45
C ILE A 89 -4.44 -3.85 -3.50
N THR A 90 -4.79 -5.14 -3.37
CA THR A 90 -4.00 -6.10 -2.58
C THR A 90 -2.57 -6.26 -3.11
N ASN A 91 -2.39 -6.29 -4.44
CA ASN A 91 -1.07 -6.38 -5.05
C ASN A 91 -0.26 -5.10 -4.81
N ILE A 92 -0.91 -3.94 -4.82
CA ILE A 92 -0.28 -2.66 -4.51
C ILE A 92 0.22 -2.64 -3.07
N HIS A 93 -0.58 -3.14 -2.11
CA HIS A 93 -0.13 -3.31 -0.72
C HIS A 93 1.12 -4.20 -0.62
N ASN A 94 1.15 -5.33 -1.35
CA ASN A 94 2.27 -6.27 -1.32
C ASN A 94 3.58 -5.69 -1.89
N GLN A 95 3.51 -4.63 -2.68
CA GLN A 95 4.66 -3.87 -3.18
C GLN A 95 5.01 -2.67 -2.30
N SER A 96 4.22 -2.41 -1.26
CA SER A 96 4.36 -1.28 -0.35
C SER A 96 5.11 -1.68 0.93
N ARG A 97 5.21 -0.73 1.86
CA ARG A 97 5.79 -0.96 3.19
C ARG A 97 4.90 -1.78 4.12
N PHE A 98 3.65 -2.04 3.73
CA PHE A 98 2.70 -2.82 4.52
C PHE A 98 2.04 -3.89 3.63
N PRO A 99 2.74 -5.02 3.39
CA PRO A 99 2.16 -6.16 2.69
C PRO A 99 1.04 -6.78 3.53
N LEU A 100 -0.07 -7.13 2.88
CA LEU A 100 -1.22 -7.74 3.56
C LEU A 100 -0.96 -9.23 3.73
N LEU A 101 -0.26 -9.59 4.81
CA LEU A 101 0.10 -10.96 5.15
C LEU A 101 -0.81 -11.54 6.24
N GLY A 102 -0.98 -12.87 6.21
CA GLY A 102 -1.72 -13.60 7.25
C GLY A 102 -3.11 -13.00 7.50
N PRO A 103 -3.52 -12.80 8.77
CA PRO A 103 -4.80 -12.20 9.12
C PRO A 103 -5.05 -10.79 8.55
N HIS A 104 -4.01 -9.99 8.28
CA HIS A 104 -4.18 -8.65 7.70
C HIS A 104 -4.74 -8.69 6.28
N SER A 105 -4.55 -9.79 5.55
CA SER A 105 -5.16 -9.99 4.22
C SER A 105 -6.68 -10.11 4.23
N GLN A 106 -7.27 -10.38 5.40
CA GLN A 106 -8.71 -10.53 5.59
C GLN A 106 -9.32 -9.39 6.42
N ALA A 107 -8.52 -8.42 6.83
CA ALA A 107 -8.99 -7.27 7.59
C ALA A 107 -9.89 -6.39 6.71
N ASP A 108 -10.94 -5.83 7.31
CA ASP A 108 -11.74 -4.82 6.62
C ASP A 108 -10.91 -3.56 6.42
N CYS A 109 -10.92 -2.98 5.22
CA CYS A 109 -10.10 -1.83 4.86
C CYS A 109 -10.25 -0.66 5.86
N ASN A 110 -11.45 -0.46 6.40
CA ASN A 110 -11.77 0.64 7.31
C ASN A 110 -11.19 0.43 8.72
N GLN A 111 -10.72 -0.77 9.05
CA GLN A 111 -10.01 -1.02 10.32
C GLN A 111 -8.67 -0.28 10.35
N CYS A 112 -8.06 -0.06 9.19
CA CYS A 112 -6.83 0.69 9.03
C CYS A 112 -7.12 2.09 8.45
N HIS A 113 -7.81 2.16 7.32
CA HIS A 113 -8.14 3.40 6.62
C HIS A 113 -9.42 4.03 7.17
N ASN A 114 -9.30 4.58 8.38
CA ASN A 114 -10.43 5.08 9.17
C ASN A 114 -10.73 6.58 8.97
N THR A 115 -10.13 7.23 7.96
CA THR A 115 -10.27 8.67 7.74
C THR A 115 -11.75 9.08 7.66
N VAL A 116 -12.18 9.86 8.65
CA VAL A 116 -13.59 10.22 8.84
C VAL A 116 -14.00 11.20 7.76
N GLY A 117 -14.91 10.80 6.87
CA GLY A 117 -15.57 11.69 5.91
C GLY A 117 -15.19 11.47 4.44
N SER A 118 -14.18 10.64 4.13
CA SER A 118 -13.83 10.30 2.75
C SER A 118 -13.46 8.82 2.62
N LYS A 119 -14.09 8.12 1.67
CA LYS A 119 -13.79 6.71 1.33
C LYS A 119 -12.56 6.54 0.43
N VAL A 120 -11.98 7.66 -0.02
CA VAL A 120 -10.89 7.69 -1.01
C VAL A 120 -9.67 8.45 -0.50
N ASN A 121 -9.73 9.02 0.70
CA ASN A 121 -8.57 9.57 1.37
C ASN A 121 -7.88 8.45 2.16
N PHE A 122 -6.64 8.13 1.79
CA PHE A 122 -5.82 7.10 2.40
C PHE A 122 -4.63 7.75 3.09
N GLU A 123 -4.85 8.32 4.27
CA GLU A 123 -3.78 8.90 5.09
C GLU A 123 -2.68 7.87 5.36
N PRO A 124 -1.39 8.25 5.29
CA PRO A 124 -0.30 7.35 5.63
C PRO A 124 -0.38 6.91 7.09
N LEU A 125 -0.54 5.60 7.28
CA LEU A 125 -0.48 4.98 8.60
C LEU A 125 0.97 4.60 8.95
N GLY A 126 1.24 4.51 10.25
CA GLY A 126 2.43 3.81 10.74
C GLY A 126 2.38 2.34 10.30
N ALA A 127 3.54 1.79 9.94
CA ALA A 127 3.66 0.38 9.53
C ALA A 127 4.25 -0.51 10.64
N ASP A 128 4.55 0.07 11.82
CA ASP A 128 5.08 -0.69 12.94
C ASP A 128 3.96 -1.44 13.67
N CYS A 129 4.21 -2.71 14.01
CA CYS A 129 3.21 -3.56 14.64
C CYS A 129 2.69 -2.96 15.95
N TYR A 130 3.57 -2.33 16.75
CA TYR A 130 3.23 -1.82 18.06
C TYR A 130 2.28 -0.62 18.03
N SER A 131 2.36 0.29 17.05
CA SER A 131 1.46 1.44 16.99
C SER A 131 -0.01 1.02 16.91
N CYS A 132 -0.31 -0.04 16.17
CA CYS A 132 -1.65 -0.63 16.09
C CYS A 132 -1.94 -1.61 17.25
N HIS A 133 -0.99 -2.49 17.57
CA HIS A 133 -1.19 -3.58 18.54
C HIS A 133 -0.65 -3.27 19.95
N SER A 134 -0.54 -2.00 20.32
CA SER A 134 -0.05 -1.58 21.64
C SER A 134 -0.87 -2.15 22.80
N GLN A 135 -2.19 -2.23 22.62
CA GLN A 135 -3.10 -2.82 23.61
C GLN A 135 -2.83 -4.33 23.76
N ASN A 136 -2.66 -5.05 22.65
CA ASN A 136 -2.31 -6.48 22.69
C ASN A 136 -0.96 -6.69 23.38
N TYR A 137 0.05 -5.89 23.05
CA TYR A 137 1.36 -5.94 23.69
C TYR A 137 1.25 -5.72 25.21
N ASN A 138 0.53 -4.68 25.64
CA ASN A 138 0.40 -4.36 27.07
C ASN A 138 -0.44 -5.38 27.86
N ALA A 139 -1.36 -6.07 27.18
CA ALA A 139 -2.26 -7.05 27.78
C ALA A 139 -1.65 -8.46 27.87
N ALA A 140 -0.54 -8.73 27.18
CA ALA A 140 0.12 -10.04 27.21
C ALA A 140 0.57 -10.42 28.63
N LYS A 141 0.29 -11.67 29.05
CA LYS A 141 0.65 -12.22 30.37
C LYS A 141 1.45 -13.51 30.32
N ASN A 142 1.60 -14.10 29.15
CA ASN A 142 2.35 -15.34 28.96
C ASN A 142 3.09 -15.35 27.61
N PRO A 143 4.31 -14.82 27.56
CA PRO A 143 5.00 -14.08 28.62
C PRO A 143 4.41 -12.68 28.86
N ASP A 144 4.65 -12.07 30.02
CA ASP A 144 4.28 -10.67 30.28
C ASP A 144 5.27 -9.73 29.57
N HIS A 145 4.83 -9.10 28.48
CA HIS A 145 5.69 -8.26 27.65
C HIS A 145 6.22 -7.03 28.39
N VAL A 146 5.40 -6.43 29.26
CA VAL A 146 5.72 -5.19 29.97
C VAL A 146 6.66 -5.47 31.13
N ALA A 147 6.33 -6.47 31.96
CA ALA A 147 7.19 -6.87 33.08
C ALA A 147 8.54 -7.40 32.59
N GLY A 148 8.55 -8.01 31.40
CA GLY A 148 9.75 -8.46 30.73
C GLY A 148 10.56 -7.40 30.00
N ASN A 149 10.02 -6.19 29.82
CA ASN A 149 10.65 -5.15 29.01
C ASN A 149 11.07 -5.65 27.61
N TYR A 150 10.20 -6.43 26.97
CA TYR A 150 10.48 -7.01 25.65
C TYR A 150 10.51 -5.94 24.56
N SER A 151 11.26 -6.20 23.48
CA SER A 151 11.28 -5.32 22.32
C SER A 151 9.88 -5.10 21.73
N LYS A 152 9.64 -3.90 21.19
CA LYS A 152 8.44 -3.59 20.39
C LYS A 152 8.59 -4.00 18.93
N ASP A 153 9.76 -4.49 18.55
CA ASP A 153 9.97 -5.20 17.31
C ASP A 153 9.40 -6.62 17.44
N CYS A 154 8.11 -6.73 17.10
CA CYS A 154 7.35 -7.98 17.21
C CYS A 154 7.93 -9.09 16.34
N SER A 155 8.60 -8.75 15.23
CA SER A 155 9.16 -9.73 14.28
C SER A 155 10.29 -10.57 14.86
N THR A 156 10.85 -10.14 16.00
CA THR A 156 11.85 -10.92 16.74
C THR A 156 11.29 -12.25 17.25
N CYS A 157 9.98 -12.32 17.51
CA CYS A 157 9.34 -13.52 18.07
C CYS A 157 8.07 -13.97 17.33
N HIS A 158 7.34 -13.03 16.72
CA HIS A 158 6.07 -13.29 16.06
C HIS A 158 6.20 -13.11 14.55
N SER A 159 5.57 -14.01 13.80
CA SER A 159 5.58 -13.92 12.34
C SER A 159 4.33 -13.17 11.84
N PRO A 160 4.47 -12.18 10.93
CA PRO A 160 3.33 -11.40 10.42
C PRO A 160 2.37 -12.20 9.53
N ASP A 161 2.75 -13.40 9.09
CA ASP A 161 1.93 -14.33 8.32
C ASP A 161 1.20 -15.38 9.18
N ALA A 162 1.57 -15.48 10.47
CA ALA A 162 0.97 -16.43 11.39
C ALA A 162 -0.50 -16.08 11.69
N THR A 163 -1.34 -17.10 11.81
CA THR A 163 -2.77 -16.94 12.14
C THR A 163 -3.02 -16.70 13.62
N ASP A 164 -1.99 -16.86 14.45
CA ASP A 164 -2.01 -16.60 15.88
C ASP A 164 -0.68 -15.96 16.34
N TRP A 165 -0.64 -15.54 17.60
CA TRP A 165 0.55 -14.97 18.23
C TRP A 165 1.47 -16.05 18.82
N SER A 166 1.29 -17.33 18.46
CA SER A 166 2.21 -18.35 18.94
C SER A 166 3.61 -18.10 18.37
N PHE A 167 4.62 -18.34 19.19
CA PHE A 167 6.00 -18.28 18.76
C PHE A 167 6.56 -19.69 18.82
N SER A 168 6.88 -20.26 17.66
CA SER A 168 7.48 -21.60 17.55
C SER A 168 9.01 -21.58 17.68
N ALA A 169 9.61 -20.39 17.78
CA ALA A 169 11.02 -20.18 17.48
C ALA A 169 12.01 -20.42 18.63
N VAL A 170 11.57 -20.70 19.87
CA VAL A 170 12.51 -20.93 20.99
C VAL A 170 12.53 -22.41 21.37
N ASP A 171 13.54 -23.13 20.88
CA ASP A 171 13.77 -24.53 21.19
C ASP A 171 14.23 -24.71 22.65
N HIS A 172 13.32 -25.22 23.47
CA HIS A 172 13.57 -25.60 24.86
C HIS A 172 13.76 -27.12 25.02
N SER A 173 14.11 -27.86 23.96
CA SER A 173 14.34 -29.31 24.02
C SER A 173 15.41 -29.70 25.05
N PHE A 174 16.42 -28.84 25.24
CA PHE A 174 17.48 -29.05 26.24
C PHE A 174 17.01 -28.75 27.67
N PHE A 175 16.13 -27.77 27.87
CA PHE A 175 15.46 -27.49 29.16
C PHE A 175 13.94 -27.52 29.00
N PRO A 176 13.33 -28.72 29.00
CA PRO A 176 11.87 -28.80 28.94
C PRO A 176 11.24 -28.04 30.11
N LEU A 177 10.30 -27.14 29.80
CA LEU A 177 9.62 -26.28 30.77
C LEU A 177 8.57 -27.08 31.58
N VAL A 178 9.04 -28.09 32.31
CA VAL A 178 8.25 -29.01 33.13
C VAL A 178 8.80 -29.11 34.54
N GLY A 179 7.98 -29.52 35.51
CA GLY A 179 8.40 -29.68 36.91
C GLY A 179 8.98 -28.38 37.49
N GLY A 180 10.16 -28.45 38.11
CA GLY A 180 10.84 -27.29 38.70
C GLY A 180 11.29 -26.20 37.71
N HIS A 181 11.33 -26.51 36.40
CA HIS A 181 11.67 -25.56 35.33
C HIS A 181 10.43 -25.01 34.60
N ALA A 182 9.22 -25.37 35.04
CA ALA A 182 7.99 -24.78 34.53
C ALA A 182 7.83 -23.35 35.08
N VAL A 183 8.59 -22.42 34.51
CA VAL A 183 8.59 -21.01 34.88
C VAL A 183 7.66 -20.21 33.97
N ASN A 184 6.87 -19.31 34.54
CA ASN A 184 6.01 -18.40 33.78
C ASN A 184 6.74 -17.10 33.40
N ASN A 185 7.99 -16.95 33.83
CA ASN A 185 8.81 -15.77 33.60
C ASN A 185 10.12 -16.20 32.96
N CYS A 186 10.28 -15.90 31.67
CA CYS A 186 11.47 -16.24 30.89
C CYS A 186 12.75 -15.65 31.50
N PHE A 187 12.67 -14.48 32.15
CA PHE A 187 13.81 -13.79 32.76
C PHE A 187 14.36 -14.49 34.01
N ASN A 188 13.68 -15.52 34.52
CA ASN A 188 14.25 -16.40 35.53
C ASN A 188 15.51 -17.11 35.00
N CYS A 189 15.54 -17.39 33.69
CA CYS A 189 16.69 -18.01 33.02
C CYS A 189 17.38 -17.01 32.08
N HIS A 190 16.61 -16.28 31.25
CA HIS A 190 17.07 -15.32 30.25
C HIS A 190 17.30 -13.93 30.85
N LYS A 191 18.29 -13.80 31.74
CA LYS A 191 18.57 -12.55 32.46
C LYS A 191 18.85 -11.39 31.48
N GLY A 192 18.25 -10.23 31.75
CA GLY A 192 18.42 -9.02 30.93
C GLY A 192 17.76 -9.08 29.55
N GLY A 193 16.91 -10.07 29.28
CA GLY A 193 16.28 -10.27 27.97
C GLY A 193 17.22 -10.82 26.90
N GLN A 194 18.33 -11.41 27.32
CA GLN A 194 19.25 -12.11 26.44
C GLN A 194 18.79 -13.57 26.30
N PHE A 195 18.23 -13.89 25.13
CA PHE A 195 17.70 -15.23 24.82
C PHE A 195 18.76 -16.17 24.25
N ASP A 196 19.84 -15.60 23.72
CA ASP A 196 21.02 -16.32 23.29
C ASP A 196 22.00 -16.48 24.48
N ASP A 197 22.68 -17.63 24.57
CA ASP A 197 23.71 -17.92 25.58
C ASP A 197 23.25 -17.97 27.04
N THR A 198 22.01 -18.38 27.28
CA THR A 198 21.58 -18.73 28.66
C THR A 198 22.42 -19.91 29.18
N PRO A 199 23.07 -19.77 30.36
CA PRO A 199 23.90 -20.82 30.93
C PRO A 199 23.14 -22.15 31.02
N LYS A 200 23.75 -23.22 30.51
CA LYS A 200 23.15 -24.55 30.46
C LYS A 200 23.57 -25.46 31.63
N ASP A 201 24.51 -24.99 32.43
CA ASP A 201 25.02 -25.74 33.56
C ASP A 201 24.10 -25.60 34.78
N CYS A 202 23.80 -26.72 35.45
CA CYS A 202 22.90 -26.74 36.62
C CYS A 202 23.36 -25.77 37.73
N TYR A 203 24.68 -25.69 37.96
CA TYR A 203 25.27 -24.85 39.02
C TYR A 203 25.19 -23.35 38.74
N ALA A 204 24.86 -22.96 37.50
CA ALA A 204 24.68 -21.55 37.17
C ALA A 204 23.36 -20.99 37.73
N CYS A 205 22.43 -21.87 38.11
CA CYS A 205 21.08 -21.52 38.56
C CYS A 205 20.70 -22.10 39.94
N HIS A 206 21.43 -23.10 40.44
CA HIS A 206 21.19 -23.81 41.72
C HIS A 206 22.49 -24.04 42.48
#